data_AF-A0A2S2R922-F1
#
_entry.id   AF-A0A2S2R922-F1
#
_cell.length_a   1.000
_cell.length_b   1.000
_cell.length_c   1.000
_cell.angle_alpha   90.00
_cell.angle_beta   90.00
_cell.angle_gamma   90.00
#
_symmetry.space_group_name_H-M   'P 1'
#
loop_
_entity.id
_entity.type
_entity.pdbx_description
1 polymer ?
#
loop_
_entity_poly.entity_id
_entity_poly.type
_entity_poly.pdbx_seq_one_letter_code
_entity_poly.pdbx_strand_id
1 'polypeptide(L)'
;NNVFNTLSTLITNCCNFKVRHVACSSLMFNQRELYGTNYMKMWHRLFDAFENAQNLPRICEHKHQQKLINQLCSSFCNLCRFLEPTDISNLMYLFESRLYLIQNEMEKFCNLIDVPNNLDMLTAAHKNLYNLLKTKQLSSKQIEIVNDLLNVFYNH
;
A
#
# COMPACT_ATOMS: atom_id res chain seq x y z
N ASN A 1 -13.26 -14.38 -8.51
CA ASN A 1 -13.70 -12.96 -8.49
C ASN A 1 -14.61 -12.57 -7.33
N ASN A 2 -15.50 -13.41 -6.79
CA ASN A 2 -16.35 -13.00 -5.66
C ASN A 2 -15.58 -12.77 -4.34
N VAL A 3 -14.61 -13.63 -4.01
CA VAL A 3 -13.83 -13.52 -2.77
C VAL A 3 -13.03 -12.21 -2.69
N PHE A 4 -12.31 -11.83 -3.75
CA PHE A 4 -11.58 -10.57 -3.79
C PHE A 4 -12.50 -9.37 -3.54
N ASN A 5 -13.64 -9.31 -4.26
CA ASN A 5 -14.58 -8.23 -4.12
C ASN A 5 -15.11 -8.14 -2.68
N THR A 6 -15.57 -9.25 -2.11
CA THR A 6 -16.07 -9.31 -0.73
C THR A 6 -15.02 -8.85 0.27
N LEU A 7 -13.80 -9.39 0.21
CA LEU A 7 -12.73 -9.00 1.14
C LEU A 7 -12.33 -7.54 0.93
N SER A 8 -12.22 -7.06 -0.30
CA SER A 8 -11.87 -5.67 -0.59
C SER A 8 -12.90 -4.67 -0.03
N THR A 9 -14.19 -5.01 -0.08
CA THR A 9 -15.25 -4.21 0.55
C THR A 9 -15.15 -4.22 2.08
N LEU A 10 -14.79 -5.35 2.68
CA LEU A 10 -14.60 -5.44 4.13
C LEU A 10 -13.47 -4.55 4.62
N ILE A 11 -12.35 -4.45 3.86
CA ILE A 11 -11.21 -3.61 4.24
C ILE A 11 -11.61 -2.14 4.42
N THR A 12 -12.58 -1.63 3.65
CA THR A 12 -13.01 -0.22 3.69
C THR A 12 -14.22 0.00 4.59
N ASN A 13 -15.24 -0.86 4.50
CA ASN A 13 -16.59 -0.54 5.00
C ASN A 13 -16.96 -1.22 6.32
N CYS A 14 -16.19 -2.20 6.78
CA CYS A 14 -16.52 -2.90 8.02
C CYS A 14 -16.23 -2.01 9.23
N CYS A 15 -17.17 -1.87 10.15
CA CYS A 15 -16.94 -1.09 11.38
C CYS A 15 -15.88 -1.70 12.30
N ASN A 16 -15.54 -2.98 12.14
CA ASN A 16 -14.63 -3.71 13.02
C ASN A 16 -13.21 -3.74 12.44
N PHE A 17 -12.27 -3.04 13.08
CA PHE A 17 -10.87 -2.99 12.62
C PHE A 17 -10.15 -4.35 12.59
N LYS A 18 -10.52 -5.31 13.45
CA LYS A 18 -9.92 -6.66 13.40
C LYS A 18 -10.34 -7.38 12.12
N VAL A 19 -11.60 -7.28 11.73
CA VAL A 19 -12.10 -7.88 10.48
C VAL A 19 -11.43 -7.21 9.28
N ARG A 20 -11.30 -5.88 9.27
CA ARG A 20 -10.57 -5.13 8.24
C ARG A 20 -9.12 -5.61 8.12
N HIS A 21 -8.42 -5.77 9.23
CA HIS A 21 -7.04 -6.24 9.28
C HIS A 21 -6.90 -7.64 8.67
N VAL A 22 -7.76 -8.58 9.07
CA VAL A 22 -7.74 -9.96 8.55
C VAL A 22 -8.04 -9.99 7.05
N ALA A 23 -9.03 -9.21 6.60
CA ALA A 23 -9.35 -9.09 5.17
C ALA A 23 -8.18 -8.52 4.37
N CYS A 24 -7.51 -7.48 4.88
CA CYS A 24 -6.34 -6.87 4.25
C CYS A 24 -5.18 -7.85 4.14
N SER A 25 -4.87 -8.56 5.23
CA SER A 25 -3.82 -9.58 5.26
C SER A 25 -4.12 -10.73 4.27
N SER A 26 -5.39 -11.13 4.15
CA SER A 26 -5.82 -12.19 3.23
C SER A 26 -5.73 -11.80 1.76
N LEU A 27 -5.72 -10.50 1.44
CA LEU A 27 -5.51 -9.99 0.08
C LEU A 27 -4.05 -9.58 -0.19
N MET A 28 -3.14 -9.79 0.76
CA MET A 28 -1.71 -9.54 0.58
C MET A 28 -1.04 -10.79 0.01
N PHE A 29 -1.12 -10.97 -1.31
CA PHE A 29 -0.53 -12.13 -1.97
C PHE A 29 0.99 -11.99 -2.10
N ASN A 30 1.69 -13.12 -2.01
CA ASN A 30 3.15 -13.19 -2.11
C ASN A 30 3.68 -13.24 -3.56
N GLN A 31 2.78 -13.17 -4.54
CA GLN A 31 3.06 -13.24 -5.98
C GLN A 31 2.09 -12.32 -6.72
N ARG A 32 2.58 -11.63 -7.76
CA ARG A 32 1.79 -10.67 -8.54
C ARG A 32 0.63 -11.35 -9.28
N GLU A 33 0.90 -12.54 -9.82
CA GLU A 33 -0.01 -13.33 -10.65
C GLU A 33 -1.29 -13.70 -9.92
N LEU A 34 -1.23 -13.87 -8.59
CA LEU A 34 -2.37 -14.17 -7.74
C LEU A 34 -3.38 -13.01 -7.67
N TYR A 35 -2.95 -11.78 -7.90
CA TYR A 35 -3.87 -10.66 -8.06
C TYR A 35 -4.61 -10.71 -9.40
N GLY A 36 -3.97 -11.23 -10.45
CA GLY A 36 -4.47 -11.22 -11.82
C GLY A 36 -5.00 -9.84 -12.22
N THR A 37 -6.23 -9.79 -12.75
CA THR A 37 -6.89 -8.55 -13.16
C THR A 37 -7.26 -7.62 -11.99
N ASN A 38 -7.07 -8.04 -10.74
CA ASN A 38 -7.43 -7.26 -9.56
C ASN A 38 -6.26 -6.45 -8.97
N TYR A 39 -5.06 -6.54 -9.54
CA TYR A 39 -3.88 -5.83 -9.05
C TYR A 39 -4.13 -4.31 -8.96
N MET A 40 -4.60 -3.69 -10.05
CA MET A 40 -4.96 -2.28 -10.08
C MET A 40 -6.11 -1.92 -9.13
N LYS A 41 -7.11 -2.82 -9.00
CA LYS A 41 -8.21 -2.61 -8.06
C LYS A 41 -7.73 -2.60 -6.61
N MET A 42 -6.71 -3.39 -6.29
CA MET A 42 -6.15 -3.44 -4.95
C MET A 42 -5.50 -2.10 -4.57
N TRP A 43 -4.82 -1.42 -5.50
CA TRP A 43 -4.30 -0.07 -5.28
C TRP A 43 -5.41 0.91 -4.88
N HIS A 44 -6.46 1.03 -5.68
CA HIS A 44 -7.59 1.92 -5.34
C HIS A 44 -8.20 1.58 -3.97
N ARG A 45 -8.43 0.29 -3.71
CA ARG A 45 -9.00 -0.17 -2.44
C ARG A 45 -8.11 0.11 -1.25
N LEU A 46 -6.80 0.04 -1.43
CA LEU A 46 -5.83 0.36 -0.41
C LEU A 46 -5.89 1.84 -0.02
N PHE A 47 -5.92 2.75 -1.00
CA PHE A 47 -6.08 4.18 -0.72
C PHE A 47 -7.43 4.51 -0.05
N ASP A 48 -8.53 3.91 -0.51
CA ASP A 48 -9.84 4.05 0.12
C ASP A 48 -9.82 3.58 1.58
N ALA A 49 -9.10 2.50 1.85
CA ALA A 49 -8.95 1.95 3.19
C ALA A 49 -8.14 2.84 4.13
N PHE A 50 -7.04 3.44 3.64
CA PHE A 50 -6.25 4.42 4.40
C PHE A 50 -7.10 5.63 4.79
N GLU A 51 -7.78 6.23 3.81
CA GLU A 51 -8.64 7.38 4.04
C GLU A 51 -9.75 7.07 5.05
N ASN A 52 -10.41 5.92 4.90
CA ASN A 52 -11.46 5.51 5.84
C ASN A 52 -10.91 5.21 7.24
N ALA A 53 -9.73 4.57 7.33
CA ALA A 53 -9.13 4.23 8.62
C ALA A 53 -8.76 5.47 9.44
N GLN A 54 -8.50 6.62 8.80
CA GLN A 54 -8.18 7.89 9.47
C GLN A 54 -9.41 8.64 9.96
N ASN A 55 -10.57 8.42 9.34
CA ASN A 55 -11.79 9.21 9.55
C ASN A 55 -12.76 8.67 10.64
N LEU A 56 -12.41 7.63 11.38
CA LEU A 56 -13.33 6.97 12.32
C LEU A 56 -13.24 7.55 13.75
N PRO A 57 -14.33 8.11 14.30
CA PRO A 57 -14.34 8.68 15.64
C PRO A 57 -14.66 7.58 16.65
N ARG A 58 -13.66 7.02 17.36
CA ARG A 58 -13.86 6.35 18.66
C ARG A 58 -12.54 5.99 19.35
N ILE A 59 -12.37 6.53 20.57
CA ILE A 59 -11.22 6.38 21.47
C ILE A 59 -10.99 4.91 21.91
N CYS A 60 -11.99 4.03 21.83
CA CYS A 60 -11.91 2.65 22.32
C CYS A 60 -11.23 1.64 21.38
N GLU A 61 -10.90 1.99 20.13
CA GLU A 61 -10.31 1.02 19.18
C GLU A 61 -8.93 1.42 18.63
N HIS A 62 -8.26 2.43 19.20
CA HIS A 62 -6.99 2.95 18.68
C HIS A 62 -5.92 1.87 18.44
N LYS A 63 -5.81 0.87 19.32
CA LYS A 63 -4.86 -0.25 19.13
C LYS A 63 -5.21 -1.12 17.91
N HIS A 64 -6.49 -1.34 17.64
CA HIS A 64 -6.93 -2.13 16.48
C HIS A 64 -6.86 -1.33 15.20
N GLN A 65 -7.16 -0.03 15.25
CA GLN A 65 -6.94 0.91 14.18
C GLN A 65 -5.46 0.96 13.78
N GLN A 66 -4.54 1.11 14.75
CA GLN A 66 -3.09 1.12 14.45
C GLN A 66 -2.62 -0.20 13.84
N LYS A 67 -3.12 -1.35 14.33
CA LYS A 67 -2.82 -2.65 13.71
C LYS A 67 -3.28 -2.71 12.25
N LEU A 68 -4.48 -2.20 11.96
CA LEU A 68 -4.94 -2.10 10.58
C LEU A 68 -4.03 -1.18 9.76
N ILE A 69 -3.70 0.01 10.25
CA ILE A 69 -2.83 0.95 9.53
C ILE A 69 -1.49 0.28 9.20
N ASN A 70 -0.85 -0.40 10.15
CA ASN A 70 0.39 -1.12 9.89
C ASN A 70 0.22 -2.23 8.83
N GLN A 71 -0.92 -2.93 8.81
CA GLN A 71 -1.23 -3.92 7.77
C GLN A 71 -1.48 -3.27 6.40
N LEU A 72 -2.07 -2.08 6.36
CA LEU A 72 -2.23 -1.30 5.12
C LEU A 72 -0.87 -0.83 4.60
N CYS A 73 0.02 -0.32 5.47
CA CYS A 73 1.40 0.01 5.12
C CYS A 73 2.15 -1.22 4.58
N SER A 74 1.97 -2.37 5.21
CA SER A 74 2.55 -3.63 4.73
C SER A 74 2.03 -4.01 3.34
N SER A 75 0.72 -3.86 3.13
CA SER A 75 0.09 -4.14 1.84
C SER A 75 0.57 -3.15 0.76
N PHE A 76 0.79 -1.87 1.10
CA PHE A 76 1.40 -0.87 0.22
C PHE A 76 2.81 -1.29 -0.22
N CYS A 77 3.67 -1.69 0.73
CA CYS A 77 5.01 -2.18 0.41
C CYS A 77 4.96 -3.40 -0.51
N ASN A 78 4.04 -4.34 -0.24
CA ASN A 78 3.87 -5.53 -1.05
C ASN A 78 3.43 -5.22 -2.48
N LEU A 79 2.55 -4.24 -2.69
CA LEU A 79 2.21 -3.77 -4.03
C LEU A 79 3.40 -3.07 -4.70
N CYS A 80 4.12 -2.18 -4.01
CA CYS A 80 5.34 -1.55 -4.56
C CYS A 80 6.39 -2.59 -5.01
N ARG A 81 6.53 -3.70 -4.27
CA ARG A 81 7.42 -4.81 -4.61
C ARG A 81 7.09 -5.48 -5.95
N PHE A 82 5.82 -5.48 -6.37
CA PHE A 82 5.35 -6.09 -7.62
C PHE A 82 5.00 -5.07 -8.70
N LEU A 83 5.33 -3.79 -8.49
CA LEU A 83 5.03 -2.74 -9.46
C LEU A 83 5.88 -2.93 -10.72
N GLU A 84 5.21 -2.94 -11.88
CA GLU A 84 5.83 -3.03 -13.20
C GLU A 84 5.70 -1.68 -13.96
N PRO A 85 6.57 -1.40 -14.95
CA PRO A 85 6.50 -0.15 -15.73
C PRO A 85 5.13 0.12 -16.38
N THR A 86 4.44 -0.94 -16.80
CA THR A 86 3.11 -0.89 -17.45
C THR A 86 2.00 -0.44 -16.49
N ASP A 87 2.19 -0.60 -15.18
CA ASP A 87 1.20 -0.22 -14.17
C ASP A 87 1.26 1.28 -13.85
N ILE A 88 2.44 1.90 -13.95
CA ILE A 88 2.70 3.26 -13.45
C ILE A 88 1.75 4.28 -14.08
N SER A 89 1.56 4.23 -15.40
CA SER A 89 0.67 5.18 -16.10
C SER A 89 -0.77 5.12 -15.59
N ASN A 90 -1.25 3.93 -15.21
CA ASN A 90 -2.60 3.76 -14.67
C ASN A 90 -2.72 4.23 -13.22
N LEU A 91 -1.60 4.35 -12.50
CA LEU A 91 -1.56 4.79 -11.10
C LEU A 91 -1.22 6.27 -10.95
N MET A 92 -0.79 6.95 -12.02
CA MET A 92 -0.38 8.37 -11.99
C MET A 92 -1.38 9.25 -11.25
N TYR A 93 -2.64 9.27 -11.70
CA TYR A 93 -3.68 10.10 -11.08
C TYR A 93 -3.91 9.73 -9.61
N LEU A 94 -3.86 8.44 -9.28
CA LEU A 94 -4.05 7.95 -7.92
C LEU A 94 -2.93 8.47 -7.00
N PHE A 95 -1.68 8.42 -7.45
CA PHE A 95 -0.55 8.91 -6.68
C PHE A 95 -0.54 10.43 -6.57
N GLU A 96 -0.73 11.16 -7.68
CA GLU A 96 -0.75 12.63 -7.66
C GLU A 96 -1.82 13.19 -6.72
N SER A 97 -3.00 12.55 -6.66
CA SER A 97 -4.12 13.06 -5.87
C SER A 97 -4.18 12.56 -4.43
N ARG A 98 -3.57 11.41 -4.11
CA ARG A 98 -3.82 10.71 -2.83
C ARG A 98 -2.58 10.20 -2.11
N LEU A 99 -1.37 10.30 -2.68
CA LEU A 99 -0.16 9.75 -2.05
C LEU A 99 0.10 10.34 -0.65
N TYR A 100 -0.25 11.60 -0.44
CA TYR A 100 -0.14 12.28 0.87
C TYR A 100 -0.89 11.57 2.00
N LEU A 101 -1.98 10.84 1.69
CA LEU A 101 -2.76 10.10 2.69
C LEU A 101 -1.95 8.96 3.33
N ILE A 102 -0.94 8.47 2.62
CA ILE A 102 -0.14 7.31 3.02
C ILE A 102 1.20 7.75 3.62
N GLN A 103 1.76 8.89 3.18
CA GLN A 103 3.10 9.35 3.56
C GLN A 103 3.34 9.36 5.07
N ASN A 104 2.46 10.01 5.85
CA ASN A 104 2.61 10.11 7.31
C ASN A 104 2.53 8.75 8.02
N GLU A 105 1.68 7.84 7.53
CA GLU A 105 1.54 6.51 8.13
C GLU A 105 2.69 5.58 7.73
N MET A 106 3.23 5.75 6.53
CA MET A 106 4.43 5.05 6.08
C MET A 106 5.67 5.52 6.83
N GLU A 107 5.82 6.82 7.08
CA GLU A 107 6.91 7.36 7.90
C GLU A 107 6.94 6.72 9.28
N LYS A 108 5.81 6.73 9.99
CA LYS A 108 5.67 6.06 11.29
C LYS A 108 5.99 4.57 11.18
N PHE A 109 5.51 3.92 10.12
CA PHE A 109 5.72 2.48 9.90
C PHE A 109 7.19 2.13 9.63
N CYS A 110 7.92 2.93 8.85
CA CYS A 110 9.35 2.77 8.59
C CYS A 110 10.18 2.90 9.88
N ASN A 111 9.75 3.78 10.80
CA ASN A 111 10.41 4.00 12.08
C ASN A 111 10.11 2.92 13.13
N LEU A 112 9.24 1.93 12.83
CA LEU A 112 9.02 0.77 13.69
C LEU A 112 10.14 -0.27 13.48
N ILE A 113 11.34 0.06 13.97
CA ILE A 113 12.58 -0.71 13.83
C ILE A 113 12.51 -2.10 14.52
N ASP A 114 11.50 -2.35 15.36
CA ASP A 114 11.39 -3.55 16.19
C ASP A 114 10.64 -4.75 15.54
N VAL A 115 10.22 -4.67 14.27
CA VAL A 115 9.51 -5.78 13.61
C VAL A 115 10.34 -6.31 12.42
N PRO A 116 11.09 -7.43 12.59
CA PRO A 116 12.01 -7.96 11.59
C PRO A 116 11.39 -8.14 10.19
N ASN A 117 10.13 -8.58 10.12
CA ASN A 117 9.44 -8.82 8.85
C ASN A 117 9.17 -7.54 8.05
N ASN A 118 9.14 -6.37 8.70
CA ASN A 118 8.88 -5.10 8.02
C ASN A 118 10.10 -4.65 7.22
N LEU A 119 11.32 -4.87 7.74
CA LEU A 119 12.55 -4.44 7.09
C LEU A 119 12.75 -5.13 5.74
N ASP A 120 12.54 -6.44 5.67
CA ASP A 120 12.70 -7.21 4.43
C ASP A 120 11.71 -6.73 3.34
N MET A 121 10.47 -6.46 3.75
CA MET A 121 9.42 -6.00 2.86
C MET A 121 9.67 -4.55 2.38
N LEU A 122 10.08 -3.65 3.28
CA LEU A 122 10.49 -2.29 2.94
C LEU A 122 11.67 -2.30 1.97
N THR A 123 12.69 -3.12 2.25
CA THR A 123 13.87 -3.28 1.40
C THR A 123 13.50 -3.82 0.02
N ALA A 124 12.61 -4.81 -0.05
CA ALA A 124 12.15 -5.38 -1.31
C ALA A 124 11.35 -4.37 -2.15
N ALA A 125 10.44 -3.61 -1.52
CA ALA A 125 9.70 -2.55 -2.18
C ALA A 125 10.62 -1.47 -2.73
N HIS A 126 11.52 -0.95 -1.88
CA HIS A 126 12.49 0.07 -2.24
C HIS A 126 13.41 -0.40 -3.38
N LYS A 127 13.94 -1.63 -3.29
CA LYS A 127 14.79 -2.23 -4.34
C LYS A 127 14.04 -2.33 -5.67
N ASN A 128 12.77 -2.73 -5.67
CA ASN A 128 11.99 -2.80 -6.90
C ASN A 128 11.83 -1.41 -7.53
N LEU A 129 11.41 -0.41 -6.76
CA LEU A 129 11.25 0.97 -7.23
C LEU A 129 12.56 1.55 -7.78
N TYR A 130 13.68 1.32 -7.08
CA TYR A 130 14.99 1.76 -7.54
C TYR A 130 15.43 1.06 -8.84
N ASN A 131 15.10 -0.23 -9.00
CA ASN A 131 15.34 -0.94 -10.25
C ASN A 131 14.48 -0.40 -11.40
N LEU A 132 13.22 -0.01 -11.14
CA LEU A 132 12.36 0.62 -12.15
C LEU A 132 13.00 1.88 -12.74
N LEU A 133 13.64 2.72 -11.91
CA LEU A 133 14.37 3.91 -12.38
C LEU A 133 15.58 3.59 -13.27
N LYS A 134 16.20 2.42 -13.09
CA LYS A 134 17.34 1.99 -13.92
C LYS A 134 16.90 1.48 -15.29
N THR A 135 15.63 1.12 -15.45
CA THR A 135 15.06 0.67 -16.72
C THR A 135 14.85 1.86 -17.66
N LYS A 136 15.42 1.81 -18.88
CA LYS A 136 15.29 2.86 -19.91
C LYS A 136 13.88 2.98 -20.54
N GLN A 137 12.86 2.39 -19.92
CA GLN A 137 11.50 2.29 -20.47
C GLN A 137 10.54 3.33 -19.89
N LEU A 138 10.94 4.05 -18.85
CA LEU A 138 10.08 5.04 -18.21
C LEU A 138 10.15 6.40 -18.91
N SER A 139 8.98 7.00 -19.11
CA SER A 139 8.86 8.42 -19.47
C SER A 139 9.27 9.31 -18.29
N SER A 140 9.59 10.59 -18.56
CA SER A 140 9.92 11.57 -17.50
C SER A 140 8.85 11.63 -16.41
N LYS A 141 7.58 11.54 -16.79
CA LYS A 141 6.46 11.60 -15.85
C LYS A 141 6.34 10.35 -14.98
N GLN A 142 6.61 9.17 -15.56
CA GLN A 142 6.68 7.93 -14.77
C GLN A 142 7.87 7.94 -13.81
N ILE A 143 9.00 8.53 -14.21
CA ILE A 143 10.17 8.71 -13.33
C ILE A 143 9.83 9.59 -12.13
N GLU A 144 9.14 10.71 -12.33
CA GLU A 144 8.65 11.58 -11.23
C GLU A 144 7.84 10.78 -10.22
N ILE A 145 6.85 10.01 -10.69
CA ILE A 145 6.01 9.18 -9.84
C ILE A 145 6.82 8.13 -9.05
N VAL A 146 7.78 7.47 -9.69
CA VAL A 146 8.61 6.46 -8.99
C VAL A 146 9.50 7.13 -7.95
N ASN A 147 10.01 8.34 -8.21
CA ASN A 147 10.72 9.13 -7.20
C ASN A 147 9.81 9.53 -6.04
N ASP A 148 8.58 9.96 -6.31
CA ASP A 148 7.60 10.27 -5.27
C ASP A 148 7.30 9.04 -4.39
N LEU A 149 7.17 7.87 -5.00
CA LEU A 149 7.02 6.61 -4.27
C LEU A 149 8.27 6.28 -3.44
N LEU A 150 9.48 6.47 -3.96
CA LEU A 150 10.71 6.26 -3.20
C LEU A 150 10.79 7.19 -1.98
N ASN A 151 10.36 8.44 -2.13
CA ASN A 151 10.28 9.40 -1.03
C ASN A 151 9.30 8.97 0.08
N VAL A 152 8.30 8.12 -0.21
CA VAL A 152 7.44 7.53 0.84
C VAL A 152 8.23 6.61 1.77
N PHE A 153 9.29 5.96 1.28
CA PHE A 153 10.13 5.06 2.07
C PHE A 153 11.34 5.77 2.70
N TYR A 154 11.62 7.00 2.29
CA TYR A 154 12.72 7.82 2.80
C TYR A 154 12.17 9.00 3.59
N ASN A 155 12.31 8.97 4.92
CA ASN A 155 12.36 10.18 5.72
C ASN A 155 13.65 10.10 6.57
N HIS A 156 14.53 11.08 6.29
CA HIS A 156 15.89 11.38 6.76
C HIS A 156 16.51 10.56 7.90
#